data_AF-A0A436RSS0-F1
#
_entry.id   AF-A0A436RSS0-F1
#
_cell.length_a   1.000
_cell.length_b   1.000
_cell.length_c   1.000
_cell.angle_alpha   90.00
_cell.angle_beta   90.00
_cell.angle_gamma   90.00
#
_symmetry.space_group_name_H-M   'P 1'
#
loop_
_entity.id
_entity.type
_entity.pdbx_description
1 polymer ?
#
loop_
_entity_poly.entity_id
_entity_poly.type
_entity_poly.pdbx_seq_one_letter_code
_entity_poly.pdbx_strand_id
1 'polypeptide(L)' 'MKKSLLSAVALTAFIAFSGSAWADILIGVAGPITGPNAAFGAQLQKGAEQAVADINAAGGVNGQQLKIEIGDDVSDPK' A
#
# COMPACT_ATOMS: atom_id res chain seq x y z
N MET A 1 15.16 26.83 -36.04
CA MET A 1 16.21 26.32 -35.13
C MET A 1 15.96 26.69 -33.67
N LYS A 2 15.87 27.99 -33.30
CA LYS A 2 15.67 28.41 -31.90
C LYS A 2 14.41 27.82 -31.23
N LYS A 3 13.27 27.81 -31.92
CA LYS A 3 12.01 27.24 -31.40
C LYS A 3 12.08 25.72 -31.17
N SER A 4 12.80 25.00 -32.04
CA SER A 4 12.96 23.54 -31.93
C SER A 4 13.91 23.14 -30.80
N LEU A 5 14.96 23.94 -30.54
CA LEU A 5 15.82 23.80 -29.37
C LEU A 5 15.05 24.03 -28.06
N LEU A 6 14.21 25.07 -28.00
CA LEU A 6 13.32 25.33 -26.86
C LEU A 6 12.35 24.17 -26.60
N SER A 7 11.74 23.61 -27.65
CA SER A 7 10.86 22.45 -27.53
C SER A 7 11.58 21.18 -27.06
N ALA A 8 12.80 20.94 -27.52
CA ALA A 8 13.60 19.78 -27.10
C ALA A 8 14.00 19.86 -25.63
N VAL A 9 14.37 21.06 -25.14
CA VAL A 9 14.67 21.32 -23.73
C VAL A 9 13.42 21.14 -22.87
N ALA A 10 12.26 21.65 -23.32
CA ALA A 10 11.01 21.48 -22.60
C ALA A 10 10.61 19.99 -22.46
N LEU A 11 10.79 19.19 -23.52
CA LEU A 11 10.47 17.77 -23.51
C LEU A 11 11.40 16.97 -22.59
N THR A 12 12.71 17.27 -22.61
CA THR A 12 13.68 16.61 -21.72
C THR A 12 13.45 16.98 -20.26
N ALA A 13 13.09 18.23 -19.97
CA ALA A 13 12.68 18.62 -18.62
C ALA A 13 11.42 17.85 -18.18
N PHE A 14 10.41 17.72 -19.03
CA PHE A 14 9.20 16.96 -18.70
C PHE A 14 9.47 15.50 -18.35
N ILE A 15 10.37 14.84 -19.07
CA ILE A 15 10.75 13.44 -18.79
C ILE A 15 11.61 13.37 -17.52
N ALA A 16 12.53 14.31 -17.31
CA ALA A 16 13.36 14.34 -16.12
C ALA A 16 12.56 14.58 -14.83
N PHE A 17 11.42 15.29 -14.93
CA PHE A 17 10.51 15.57 -13.81
C PHE A 17 9.25 14.71 -13.81
N SER A 18 9.12 13.71 -14.69
CA SER A 18 8.04 12.75 -14.58
C SER A 18 8.33 11.83 -13.38
N GLY A 19 7.72 12.14 -12.23
CA GLY A 19 7.81 11.28 -11.05
C GLY A 19 7.21 9.90 -11.34
N SER A 20 7.72 8.87 -10.66
CA SER A 20 7.05 7.57 -10.63
C SER A 20 5.66 7.73 -10.00
N ALA A 21 4.69 6.91 -10.42
CA ALA A 21 3.42 6.83 -9.73
C ALA A 21 3.63 6.05 -8.42
N TRP A 22 3.32 6.66 -7.28
CA TRP A 22 3.35 6.02 -5.97
C TRP A 22 1.90 5.75 -5.56
N ALA A 23 1.61 4.50 -5.25
CA ALA A 23 0.31 4.07 -4.77
C ALA A 23 0.48 3.13 -3.58
N ASP A 24 -0.49 3.14 -2.67
CA ASP A 24 -0.50 2.23 -1.54
C ASP A 24 -0.68 0.78 -2.02
N ILE A 25 0.04 -0.14 -1.40
CA ILE A 25 -0.15 -1.58 -1.58
C ILE A 25 -1.25 -2.01 -0.61
N LEU A 26 -2.41 -2.37 -1.17
CA LEU A 26 -3.53 -2.88 -0.38
C LEU A 26 -3.27 -4.33 0.05
N ILE A 27 -3.35 -4.57 1.35
CA ILE A 27 -3.20 -5.88 1.97
C ILE A 27 -4.54 -6.28 2.59
N GLY A 28 -5.19 -7.29 2.01
CA GLY A 28 -6.40 -7.89 2.59
C GLY A 28 -6.05 -8.83 3.73
N VAL A 29 -6.67 -8.63 4.89
CA VAL A 29 -6.55 -9.53 6.05
C VAL A 29 -7.95 -10.02 6.40
N ALA A 30 -8.21 -11.29 6.10
CA ALA A 30 -9.45 -11.96 6.47
C ALA A 30 -9.25 -12.73 7.79
N GLY A 31 -10.22 -12.62 8.70
CA GLY A 31 -10.27 -13.44 9.89
C GLY A 31 -11.59 -13.27 10.66
N PRO A 32 -11.78 -14.05 11.73
CA PRO A 32 -13.00 -13.97 12.53
C PRO A 32 -12.92 -12.77 13.47
N ILE A 33 -13.19 -11.58 12.96
CA ILE A 33 -13.16 -10.35 13.75
C ILE A 33 -14.34 -10.35 14.73
N THR A 34 -15.46 -10.94 14.32
CA THR A 34 -16.63 -11.15 15.18
C THR A 34 -16.93 -12.64 15.38
N GLY A 35 -17.97 -12.91 16.18
CA GLY A 35 -18.41 -14.27 16.47
C GLY A 35 -17.60 -14.98 17.58
N PRO A 36 -17.78 -16.31 17.73
CA PRO A 36 -17.18 -17.08 18.82
C PRO A 36 -15.65 -17.06 18.84
N ASN A 37 -15.04 -16.85 17.68
CA ASN A 37 -13.58 -16.84 17.50
C ASN A 37 -12.97 -15.42 17.49
N ALA A 38 -13.73 -14.39 17.87
CA ALA A 38 -13.32 -12.98 17.85
C ALA A 38 -12.01 -12.70 18.61
N ALA A 39 -11.75 -13.43 19.70
CA ALA A 39 -10.50 -13.26 20.46
C ALA A 39 -9.26 -13.62 19.62
N PHE A 40 -9.36 -14.64 18.77
CA PHE A 40 -8.30 -15.01 17.84
C PHE A 40 -8.20 -13.98 16.71
N GLY A 41 -9.32 -13.56 16.13
CA GLY A 41 -9.33 -12.52 15.09
C GLY A 41 -8.72 -11.19 15.56
N ALA A 42 -8.95 -10.80 16.81
CA ALA A 42 -8.35 -9.60 17.39
C ALA A 42 -6.83 -9.72 17.54
N GLN A 43 -6.30 -10.91 17.85
CA GLN A 43 -4.84 -11.14 17.89
C GLN A 43 -4.25 -11.10 16.47
N LEU A 44 -4.92 -11.70 15.51
CA LEU A 44 -4.52 -11.70 14.10
C LEU A 44 -4.50 -10.28 13.52
N GLN A 45 -5.56 -9.50 13.76
CA GLN A 45 -5.65 -8.10 13.34
C GLN A 45 -4.49 -7.28 13.90
N LYS A 46 -4.25 -7.34 15.22
CA LYS A 46 -3.16 -6.60 15.87
C LYS A 46 -1.79 -6.99 15.33
N GLY A 47 -1.56 -8.28 15.08
CA GLY A 47 -0.32 -8.76 14.50
C GLY A 47 -0.10 -8.24 13.08
N ALA A 48 -1.15 -8.24 12.25
CA ALA A 48 -1.09 -7.70 10.89
C ALA A 48 -0.84 -6.19 10.88
N GLU A 49 -1.55 -5.44 11.72
CA GLU A 49 -1.37 -4.00 11.88
C GLU A 49 0.05 -3.64 12.32
N GLN A 50 0.61 -4.37 13.31
CA GLN A 50 1.98 -4.16 13.76
C GLN A 50 3.00 -4.45 12.65
N ALA A 51 2.84 -5.56 11.91
CA ALA A 51 3.73 -5.89 10.82
C ALA A 51 3.73 -4.82 9.72
N VAL A 52 2.55 -4.28 9.37
CA VAL A 52 2.45 -3.19 8.39
C VAL A 52 3.08 -1.90 8.90
N ALA A 53 2.89 -1.57 10.19
CA ALA A 53 3.54 -0.42 10.79
C ALA A 53 5.07 -0.53 10.72
N ASP A 54 5.62 -1.70 11.05
CA ASP A 54 7.07 -1.94 11.03
C ASP A 54 7.63 -1.89 9.60
N ILE A 55 6.94 -2.48 8.62
CA ILE A 55 7.34 -2.44 7.20
C ILE A 55 7.32 -1.00 6.67
N ASN A 56 6.26 -0.26 6.96
CA ASN A 56 6.12 1.14 6.53
C ASN A 56 7.18 2.03 7.17
N ALA A 57 7.48 1.83 8.45
CA ALA A 57 8.56 2.52 9.15
C ALA A 57 9.94 2.22 8.55
N ALA A 58 10.15 1.02 8.00
CA ALA A 58 11.36 0.63 7.27
C ALA A 58 11.45 1.15 5.83
N GLY A 59 10.47 1.95 5.38
CA GLY A 59 10.43 2.52 4.02
C GLY A 59 9.45 1.83 3.07
N GLY A 60 8.62 0.93 3.57
CA GLY A 60 7.62 0.21 2.78
C GLY A 60 8.25 -0.85 1.88
N VAL A 61 7.49 -1.28 0.87
CA VAL A 61 7.94 -2.25 -0.14
C VAL A 61 8.23 -1.51 -1.44
N ASN A 62 9.48 -1.51 -1.88
CA ASN A 62 9.96 -0.72 -3.02
C ASN A 62 9.62 0.78 -2.91
N GLY A 63 9.62 1.32 -1.69
CA GLY A 63 9.22 2.70 -1.38
C GLY A 63 7.70 2.88 -1.21
N GLN A 64 6.88 1.90 -1.58
CA GLN A 64 5.42 2.01 -1.49
C GLN A 64 4.93 1.61 -0.10
N GLN A 65 4.02 2.40 0.44
CA GLN A 65 3.41 2.14 1.74
C GLN A 65 2.34 1.06 1.64
N LEU A 66 2.20 0.27 2.70
CA LEU A 66 1.18 -0.76 2.82
C LEU A 66 -0.03 -0.19 3.54
N LYS A 67 -1.23 -0.59 3.11
CA LYS A 67 -2.50 -0.29 3.77
C LYS A 67 -3.28 -1.58 3.98
N ILE A 68 -3.73 -1.81 5.21
CA ILE A 68 -4.55 -2.97 5.55
C ILE A 68 -6.02 -2.68 5.31
N GLU A 69 -6.70 -3.66 4.72
CA GLU A 69 -8.16 -3.76 4.65
C GLU A 69 -8.57 -5.04 5.38
N ILE A 70 -9.36 -4.89 6.45
CA ILE A 70 -9.83 -6.01 7.28
C ILE A 70 -11.16 -6.53 6.74
N GLY A 71 -11.24 -7.83 6.51
CA GLY A 71 -12.48 -8.55 6.20
C GLY A 71 -12.87 -9.47 7.35
N ASP A 72 -14.11 -9.37 7.83
CA ASP A 72 -14.65 -10.29 8.82
C ASP A 72 -15.30 -11.50 8.14
N ASP A 73 -14.69 -12.66 8.28
CA ASP A 73 -15.22 -13.93 7.76
C ASP A 73 -16.02 -14.72 8.79
N VAL A 74 -16.01 -14.32 10.07
CA VAL A 74 -16.70 -15.01 11.19
C VAL A 74 -16.35 -16.52 11.28
N SER A 75 -15.23 -16.97 10.70
CA SER A 75 -14.91 -18.39 10.48
C SER A 75 -15.96 -19.15 9.63
N ASP A 76 -16.71 -18.45 8.79
CA ASP A 76 -17.59 -19.02 7.77
C ASP A 76 -16.80 -19.16 6.46
N PRO A 77 -16.73 -20.37 5.86
CA PRO A 77 -16.03 -20.59 4.60
C PRO A 77 -16.72 -20.02 3.35
N LYS A 78 -17.93 -19.44 3.47
CA LYS A 78 -18.68 -18.82 2.36
C LYS A 78 -18.39 -17.33 2.22
#